data_AF-A0A7L2P5C9-F1
#
_entry.id   AF-A0A7L2P5C9-F1
#
_cell.length_a   1.000
_cell.length_b   1.000
_cell.length_c   1.000
_cell.angle_alpha   90.00
_cell.angle_beta   90.00
_cell.angle_gamma   90.00
#
_symmetry.space_group_name_H-M   'P 1'
#
loop_
_entity.id
_entity.type
_entity.pdbx_description
1 polymer ?
#
loop_
_entity_poly.entity_id
_entity_poly.type
_entity_poly.pdbx_seq_one_letter_code
_entity_poly.pdbx_strand_id
1 'polypeptide(L)'
;PQVLEGAEQRLTDPRRTWISFVHRPDDGNNSRRKCKGKDKKLRGLVGPPGPPGPQGPPGAPGAEVTREVLLQEFKEILRGKRSQKELPSPRRVQEGFHCQLKGPVLVDKKTLVELQNFQSPLSKGSFLRGSGLDLASGRFTAPVGGIYQFSANIHLDHSELKSKVQLRPRDNVRVLICIESLCHTHTSLEVIAGLESNSRIFTVCVQGLLQLQ
;
A
#
# COMPACT_ATOMS: atom_id res chain seq x y z
N PRO A 1 -42.71 -2.39 26.36
CA PRO A 1 -41.46 -1.75 25.90
C PRO A 1 -40.41 -2.81 25.57
N GLN A 2 -40.29 -3.11 24.28
CA GLN A 2 -39.37 -4.11 23.72
C GLN A 2 -37.96 -3.55 23.67
N VAL A 3 -36.98 -4.34 24.11
CA VAL A 3 -35.54 -4.05 23.96
C VAL A 3 -35.13 -4.53 22.57
N LEU A 4 -34.67 -3.61 21.73
CA LEU A 4 -34.18 -3.87 20.39
C LEU A 4 -32.75 -4.41 20.49
N GLU A 5 -32.58 -5.72 20.31
CA GLU A 5 -31.28 -6.38 20.16
C GLU A 5 -30.59 -5.87 18.89
N GLY A 6 -29.35 -5.42 19.06
CA GLY A 6 -28.51 -4.91 17.99
C GLY A 6 -28.20 -6.00 16.96
N ALA A 7 -28.36 -5.65 15.68
CA ALA A 7 -27.90 -6.47 14.57
C ALA A 7 -26.38 -6.62 14.63
N GLU A 8 -25.94 -7.75 15.18
CA GLU A 8 -24.57 -8.24 15.10
C GLU A 8 -24.22 -8.35 13.61
N GLN A 9 -23.26 -7.54 13.15
CA GLN A 9 -22.69 -7.65 11.81
C GLN A 9 -22.00 -9.01 11.71
N ARG A 10 -22.74 -10.00 11.22
CA ARG A 10 -22.27 -11.38 11.02
C ARG A 10 -20.97 -11.36 10.25
N LEU A 11 -19.88 -11.67 10.94
CA LEU A 11 -18.58 -11.95 10.36
C LEU A 11 -18.74 -13.13 9.39
N THR A 12 -18.77 -12.86 8.09
CA THR A 12 -18.98 -13.90 7.09
C THR A 12 -17.78 -14.83 7.06
N ASP A 13 -17.99 -16.11 7.39
CA ASP A 13 -16.96 -17.16 7.33
C ASP A 13 -16.40 -17.27 5.90
N PRO A 14 -15.11 -16.92 5.67
CA PRO A 14 -14.50 -16.89 4.34
C PRO A 14 -14.58 -18.24 3.62
N ARG A 15 -14.58 -19.35 4.38
CA ARG A 15 -14.63 -20.70 3.82
C ARG A 15 -16.01 -21.02 3.26
N ARG A 16 -17.08 -20.57 3.93
CA ARG A 16 -18.47 -20.73 3.45
C ARG A 16 -18.73 -19.87 2.22
N THR A 17 -18.23 -18.64 2.19
CA THR A 17 -18.35 -17.76 1.01
C THR A 17 -17.64 -18.34 -0.20
N TRP A 18 -16.45 -18.92 -0.02
CA TRP A 18 -15.70 -19.59 -1.09
C TRP A 18 -16.45 -20.83 -1.62
N ILE A 19 -16.98 -21.68 -0.73
CA ILE A 19 -17.75 -22.85 -1.16
C ILE A 19 -19.00 -22.43 -1.93
N SER A 20 -19.72 -21.38 -1.50
CA SER A 20 -20.87 -20.85 -2.24
C SER A 20 -20.50 -20.29 -3.61
N PHE A 21 -19.32 -19.68 -3.76
CA PHE A 21 -18.83 -19.20 -5.06
C PHE A 21 -18.56 -20.35 -6.02
N VAL A 22 -17.87 -21.40 -5.55
CA VAL A 22 -17.53 -22.58 -6.37
C VAL A 22 -18.76 -23.37 -6.79
N HIS A 23 -19.81 -23.39 -5.95
CA HIS A 23 -21.03 -24.15 -6.20
C HIS A 23 -22.14 -23.32 -6.86
N ARG A 24 -21.86 -22.11 -7.37
CA ARG A 24 -22.88 -21.37 -8.15
C ARG A 24 -23.19 -22.15 -9.42
N PRO A 25 -24.45 -22.59 -9.63
CA PRO A 25 -24.86 -23.10 -10.93
C PRO A 25 -24.77 -21.96 -11.95
N ASP A 26 -24.32 -22.29 -13.15
CA ASP A 26 -24.18 -21.35 -14.26
C ASP A 26 -25.58 -20.99 -14.79
N ASP A 27 -26.26 -20.06 -14.12
CA ASP A 27 -27.50 -19.46 -14.64
C ASP A 27 -27.14 -18.49 -15.77
N GLY A 28 -27.06 -19.07 -16.96
CA GLY A 28 -26.85 -18.36 -18.20
C GLY A 28 -27.95 -17.33 -18.46
N ASN A 29 -27.64 -16.06 -18.26
CA ASN A 29 -28.39 -14.96 -18.85
C ASN A 29 -27.47 -14.01 -19.61
N ASN A 30 -27.41 -14.23 -20.93
CA ASN A 30 -26.68 -13.42 -21.90
C ASN A 30 -27.26 -11.99 -21.98
N SER A 31 -26.51 -11.00 -21.50
CA SER A 31 -26.66 -9.61 -21.98
C SER A 31 -25.32 -8.92 -22.19
N ARG A 32 -24.44 -9.54 -23.00
CA ARG A 32 -23.29 -8.83 -23.57
C ARG A 32 -23.79 -7.81 -24.60
N ARG A 33 -23.90 -6.55 -24.16
CA ARG A 33 -24.06 -5.37 -25.03
C ARG A 33 -22.95 -5.37 -26.08
N LYS A 34 -23.31 -5.66 -27.33
CA LYS A 34 -22.40 -5.66 -28.48
C LYS A 34 -22.19 -4.22 -28.96
N CYS A 35 -21.07 -3.61 -28.59
CA CYS A 35 -20.60 -2.37 -29.22
C CYS A 35 -20.35 -2.66 -30.71
N LYS A 36 -21.15 -2.05 -31.60
CA LYS A 36 -20.95 -2.09 -33.05
C LYS A 36 -19.80 -1.15 -33.43
N GLY A 37 -18.58 -1.68 -33.51
CA GLY A 37 -17.49 -1.08 -34.28
C GLY A 37 -17.69 -1.37 -35.77
N LYS A 38 -17.82 -0.33 -36.58
CA LYS A 38 -17.93 -0.41 -38.05
C LYS A 38 -16.51 -0.56 -38.64
N ASP A 39 -16.08 -1.77 -38.95
CA ASP A 39 -14.87 -1.96 -39.76
C ASP A 39 -15.22 -1.98 -41.25
N LYS A 40 -14.61 -1.04 -41.96
CA LYS A 40 -14.65 -0.88 -43.41
C LYS A 40 -14.02 -2.12 -44.05
N LYS A 41 -14.81 -2.91 -44.76
CA LYS A 41 -14.33 -3.95 -45.69
C LYS A 41 -13.38 -3.32 -46.72
N LEU A 42 -12.08 -3.55 -46.58
CA LEU A 42 -11.17 -3.54 -47.72
C LEU A 42 -11.23 -4.92 -48.35
N ARG A 43 -11.61 -4.96 -49.64
CA ARG A 43 -11.52 -6.14 -50.50
C ARG A 43 -10.05 -6.53 -50.61
N GLY A 44 -9.60 -7.45 -49.77
CA GLY A 44 -8.41 -8.26 -49.99
C GLY A 44 -8.87 -9.62 -50.48
N LEU A 45 -8.36 -10.04 -51.64
CA LEU A 45 -8.60 -11.34 -52.24
C LEU A 45 -8.33 -12.44 -51.21
N VAL A 46 -9.34 -13.26 -50.90
CA VAL A 46 -9.16 -14.45 -50.05
C VAL A 46 -8.31 -15.42 -50.87
N GLY A 47 -7.03 -15.50 -50.52
CA GLY A 47 -6.16 -16.56 -51.02
C GLY A 47 -6.69 -17.94 -50.60
N PRO A 48 -6.32 -19.01 -51.31
CA PRO A 48 -6.73 -20.36 -50.94
C PRO A 48 -6.36 -20.66 -49.48
N PRO A 49 -7.15 -21.48 -48.77
CA PRO A 49 -6.83 -21.92 -47.41
C PRO A 49 -5.39 -22.42 -47.37
N GLY A 50 -4.61 -21.92 -46.42
CA GLY A 50 -3.25 -22.41 -46.21
C GLY A 50 -3.25 -23.92 -45.97
N PRO A 51 -2.19 -24.64 -46.38
CA PRO A 51 -2.10 -26.07 -46.12
C PRO A 51 -2.26 -26.35 -44.61
N PRO A 52 -2.85 -27.49 -44.21
CA PRO A 52 -2.91 -27.89 -42.82
C PRO A 52 -1.53 -27.78 -42.17
N GLY A 53 -1.46 -27.11 -41.03
CA GLY A 53 -0.21 -26.99 -40.28
C GLY A 53 0.38 -28.37 -39.96
N PRO A 54 1.71 -28.50 -39.86
CA PRO A 54 2.33 -29.76 -39.47
C PRO A 54 1.77 -30.22 -38.12
N GLN A 55 1.60 -31.53 -37.97
CA GLN A 55 1.13 -32.11 -36.72
C GLN A 55 2.06 -31.70 -35.58
N GLY A 56 1.47 -31.18 -34.50
CA GLY A 56 2.24 -30.81 -33.31
C GLY A 56 3.00 -32.02 -32.73
N PRO A 57 4.11 -31.78 -32.01
CA PRO A 57 4.86 -32.87 -31.39
C PRO A 57 3.95 -33.69 -30.45
N PRO A 58 4.22 -35.00 -30.29
CA PRO A 58 3.50 -35.84 -29.33
C PRO A 58 3.48 -35.19 -27.95
N GLY A 59 2.29 -35.14 -27.33
CA GLY A 59 2.15 -34.65 -25.96
C GLY A 59 3.00 -35.48 -25.00
N ALA A 60 3.54 -34.84 -23.96
CA ALA A 60 4.28 -35.55 -22.92
C ALA A 60 3.40 -36.68 -22.34
N PRO A 61 3.97 -37.84 -21.94
CA PRO A 61 3.24 -38.91 -21.31
C PRO A 61 2.42 -38.36 -20.12
N GLY A 62 1.13 -38.67 -20.08
CA GLY A 62 0.29 -38.31 -18.95
C GLY A 62 0.86 -38.93 -17.68
N ALA A 63 0.86 -38.18 -16.58
CA ALA A 63 1.30 -38.72 -15.29
C ALA A 63 0.48 -39.97 -14.97
N GLU A 64 1.14 -41.12 -14.80
CA GLU A 64 0.48 -42.36 -14.38
C GLU A 64 0.05 -42.23 -12.93
N VAL A 65 -1.18 -41.75 -12.73
CA VAL A 65 -1.79 -41.62 -11.40
C VAL A 65 -2.42 -42.97 -11.04
N THR A 66 -1.60 -43.92 -10.60
CA THR A 66 -2.09 -45.17 -10.04
C THR A 66 -2.47 -44.98 -8.56
N ARG A 67 -3.45 -45.77 -8.09
CA ARG A 67 -3.95 -45.68 -6.71
C ARG A 67 -2.84 -45.96 -5.70
N GLU A 68 -1.91 -46.82 -6.09
CA GLU A 68 -0.76 -47.26 -5.31
C GLU A 68 0.23 -46.10 -5.11
N VAL A 69 0.51 -45.32 -6.17
CA VAL A 69 1.34 -44.12 -6.11
C VAL A 69 0.71 -43.08 -5.19
N LEU A 70 -0.60 -42.84 -5.32
CA LEU A 70 -1.33 -41.91 -4.45
C LEU A 70 -1.33 -42.35 -2.97
N LEU A 71 -1.53 -43.64 -2.71
CA LEU A 71 -1.49 -44.18 -1.35
C LEU A 71 -0.09 -44.12 -0.75
N GLN A 72 0.94 -44.30 -1.57
CA GLN A 72 2.33 -44.18 -1.15
C GLN A 72 2.69 -42.72 -0.83
N GLU A 73 2.27 -41.77 -1.66
CA GLU A 73 2.40 -40.34 -1.37
C GLU A 73 1.64 -39.95 -0.09
N PHE A 74 0.41 -40.45 0.08
CA PHE A 74 -0.38 -40.20 1.28
C PHE A 74 0.28 -40.77 2.54
N LYS A 75 0.84 -41.98 2.47
CA LYS A 75 1.61 -42.58 3.58
C LYS A 75 2.85 -41.76 3.93
N GLU A 76 3.58 -41.24 2.94
CA GLU A 76 4.76 -40.39 3.19
C GLU A 76 4.37 -39.00 3.75
N ILE A 77 3.22 -38.46 3.36
CA ILE A 77 2.63 -37.25 3.96
C ILE A 77 2.27 -37.51 5.43
N LEU A 78 1.59 -38.62 5.75
CA LEU A 78 1.24 -39.01 7.12
C LEU A 78 2.48 -39.31 7.98
N ARG A 79 3.55 -39.81 7.35
CA ARG A 79 4.82 -40.09 8.03
C ARG A 79 5.68 -38.84 8.29
N GLY A 80 5.18 -37.65 7.95
CA GLY A 80 5.81 -36.38 8.30
C GLY A 80 7.13 -36.11 7.57
N LYS A 81 7.41 -36.80 6.46
CA LYS A 81 8.66 -36.65 5.68
C LYS A 81 8.60 -35.59 4.59
N ARG A 82 7.59 -34.72 4.61
CA ARG A 82 7.73 -33.43 3.93
C ARG A 82 8.63 -32.61 4.85
N SER A 83 9.89 -32.40 4.43
CA SER A 83 10.75 -31.36 5.01
C SER A 83 9.85 -30.19 5.29
N GLN A 84 9.71 -29.86 6.57
CA GLN A 84 9.05 -28.67 7.04
C GLN A 84 9.76 -27.54 6.29
N LYS A 85 9.25 -27.15 5.11
CA LYS A 85 9.49 -25.82 4.57
C LYS A 85 8.91 -24.99 5.67
N GLU A 86 9.77 -24.53 6.58
CA GLU A 86 9.44 -23.51 7.55
C GLU A 86 8.59 -22.52 6.77
N LEU A 87 7.29 -22.48 7.10
CA LEU A 87 6.44 -21.45 6.56
C LEU A 87 7.19 -20.17 6.90
N PRO A 88 7.63 -19.36 5.91
CA PRO A 88 8.54 -18.27 6.18
C PRO A 88 7.92 -17.48 7.31
N SER A 89 8.59 -17.47 8.46
CA SER A 89 8.13 -16.73 9.62
C SER A 89 7.76 -15.34 9.11
N PRO A 90 6.60 -14.78 9.52
CA PRO A 90 6.14 -13.52 8.97
C PRO A 90 7.30 -12.53 9.04
N ARG A 91 7.80 -12.12 7.87
CA ARG A 91 9.03 -11.33 7.77
C ARG A 91 8.80 -10.06 8.57
N ARG A 92 9.40 -9.99 9.75
CA ARG A 92 9.25 -8.84 10.63
C ARG A 92 9.90 -7.66 9.92
N VAL A 93 9.17 -6.55 9.81
CA VAL A 93 9.71 -5.27 9.35
C VAL A 93 10.95 -4.96 10.20
N GLN A 94 12.11 -4.93 9.54
CA GLN A 94 13.42 -4.76 10.19
C GLN A 94 13.58 -3.32 10.69
N GLU A 95 13.25 -2.35 9.83
CA GLU A 95 13.34 -0.92 10.11
C GLU A 95 11.96 -0.28 10.10
N GLY A 96 11.65 0.46 11.14
CA GLY A 96 10.40 1.19 11.19
C GLY A 96 10.25 1.96 12.49
N PHE A 97 9.64 3.13 12.41
CA PHE A 97 9.52 4.01 13.54
C PHE A 97 8.20 4.78 13.52
N HIS A 98 7.79 5.20 14.71
CA HIS A 98 6.76 6.16 14.94
C HIS A 98 7.28 7.16 15.99
N CYS A 99 7.39 8.42 15.60
CA CYS A 99 7.91 9.49 16.43
C CYS A 99 7.01 10.73 16.37
N GLN A 100 7.11 11.56 17.40
CA GLN A 100 6.43 12.86 17.48
C GLN A 100 7.39 13.92 18.00
N LEU A 101 7.11 15.19 17.74
CA LEU A 101 7.85 16.29 18.36
C LEU A 101 7.66 16.28 19.89
N LYS A 102 8.71 16.63 20.64
CA LYS A 102 8.62 16.82 22.11
C LYS A 102 7.71 17.98 22.49
N GLY A 103 7.57 18.96 21.61
CA GLY A 103 6.72 20.14 21.82
C GLY A 103 6.47 20.90 20.51
N PRO A 104 5.65 21.96 20.57
CA PRO A 104 5.40 22.82 19.41
C PRO A 104 6.67 23.56 18.99
N VAL A 105 6.83 23.80 17.68
CA VAL A 105 7.93 24.57 17.10
C VAL A 105 7.36 25.83 16.48
N LEU A 106 7.90 27.00 16.84
CA LEU A 106 7.52 28.28 16.23
C LEU A 106 8.24 28.42 14.88
N VAL A 107 7.49 28.81 13.86
CA VAL A 107 8.01 28.98 12.49
C VAL A 107 7.62 30.36 11.99
N ASP A 108 8.61 31.19 11.69
CA ASP A 108 8.40 32.52 11.16
C ASP A 108 8.00 32.49 9.68
N LYS A 109 7.30 33.54 9.23
CA LYS A 109 6.94 33.68 7.82
C LYS A 109 8.17 33.65 6.94
N LYS A 110 8.03 33.01 5.76
CA LYS A 110 9.08 32.97 4.73
C LYS A 110 10.39 32.34 5.24
N THR A 111 10.32 31.50 6.27
CA THR A 111 11.46 30.71 6.74
C THR A 111 11.28 29.25 6.35
N LEU A 112 12.41 28.55 6.26
CA LEU A 112 12.45 27.10 6.19
C LEU A 112 13.06 26.61 7.51
N VAL A 113 12.36 25.69 8.15
CA VAL A 113 12.77 25.14 9.46
C VAL A 113 12.84 23.63 9.34
N GLU A 114 14.00 23.07 9.69
CA GLU A 114 14.18 21.64 9.86
C GLU A 114 13.68 21.23 11.26
N LEU A 115 12.69 20.34 11.31
CA LEU A 115 12.11 19.89 12.57
C LEU A 115 13.09 18.96 13.30
N GLN A 116 13.23 19.15 14.60
CA GLN A 116 14.16 18.41 15.46
C GLN A 116 13.51 18.13 16.81
N ASN A 117 14.23 17.45 17.71
CA ASN A 117 13.78 17.14 19.07
C ASN A 117 12.52 16.27 19.10
N PHE A 118 12.60 15.11 18.46
CA PHE A 118 11.54 14.09 18.47
C PHE A 118 11.63 13.19 19.71
N GLN A 119 10.57 12.43 19.94
CA GLN A 119 10.47 11.39 20.95
C GLN A 119 9.65 10.21 20.44
N SER A 120 9.87 9.02 21.03
CA SER A 120 8.96 7.89 20.88
C SER A 120 7.69 8.15 21.68
N PRO A 121 6.49 8.08 21.07
CA PRO A 121 5.26 8.13 21.84
C PRO A 121 5.15 6.90 22.74
N LEU A 122 4.62 7.06 23.96
CA LEU A 122 4.33 5.95 24.86
C LEU A 122 2.94 5.31 24.60
N SER A 123 2.26 5.74 23.52
CA SER A 123 0.91 5.31 23.18
C SER A 123 0.90 3.91 22.56
N LYS A 124 -0.21 3.18 22.77
CA LYS A 124 -0.41 1.85 22.18
C LYS A 124 -0.32 1.96 20.65
N GLY A 125 0.56 1.15 20.05
CA GLY A 125 0.79 1.15 18.61
C GLY A 125 1.98 2.00 18.17
N SER A 126 2.62 2.75 19.07
CA SER A 126 3.95 3.30 18.78
C SER A 126 4.98 2.18 18.66
N PHE A 127 6.00 2.40 17.85
CA PHE A 127 7.11 1.46 17.69
C PHE A 127 8.37 2.21 17.30
N LEU A 128 9.50 1.73 17.78
CA LEU A 128 10.82 2.03 17.23
C LEU A 128 11.50 0.69 17.00
N ARG A 129 11.91 0.45 15.76
CA ARG A 129 12.58 -0.78 15.32
C ARG A 129 13.80 -0.39 14.50
N GLY A 130 14.89 -1.07 14.79
CA GLY A 130 16.20 -0.76 14.22
C GLY A 130 16.85 0.44 14.91
N SER A 131 17.93 0.92 14.31
CA SER A 131 18.76 2.02 14.82
C SER A 131 18.93 3.16 13.82
N GLY A 132 18.18 3.14 12.71
CA GLY A 132 18.34 4.13 11.64
C GLY A 132 17.83 5.53 11.99
N LEU A 133 16.88 5.67 12.92
CA LEU A 133 16.32 6.98 13.30
C LEU A 133 17.08 7.60 14.49
N ASP A 134 17.63 8.79 14.28
CA ASP A 134 18.06 9.67 15.35
C ASP A 134 16.91 10.60 15.78
N LEU A 135 16.41 10.42 17.00
CA LEU A 135 15.33 11.24 17.55
C LEU A 135 15.74 12.69 17.82
N ALA A 136 17.03 12.96 18.06
CA ALA A 136 17.48 14.33 18.33
C ALA A 136 17.40 15.19 17.06
N SER A 137 18.01 14.71 15.97
CA SER A 137 17.99 15.42 14.69
C SER A 137 16.74 15.16 13.84
N GLY A 138 16.00 14.08 14.08
CA GLY A 138 14.90 13.64 13.22
C GLY A 138 15.35 12.97 11.92
N ARG A 139 16.65 12.70 11.76
CA ARG A 139 17.20 12.08 10.55
C ARG A 139 17.10 10.58 10.63
N PHE A 140 16.68 9.98 9.52
CA PHE A 140 16.69 8.54 9.32
C PHE A 140 17.79 8.16 8.33
N THR A 141 18.68 7.26 8.74
CA THR A 141 19.67 6.61 7.88
C THR A 141 19.21 5.19 7.58
N ALA A 142 18.94 4.91 6.31
CA ALA A 142 18.59 3.57 5.86
C ALA A 142 19.79 2.62 6.08
N PRO A 143 19.66 1.53 6.86
CA PRO A 143 20.76 0.59 7.04
C PRO A 143 20.98 -0.30 5.82
N VAL A 144 19.98 -0.39 4.94
CA VAL A 144 20.03 -1.17 3.69
C VAL A 144 19.38 -0.35 2.58
N GLY A 145 19.96 -0.36 1.39
CA GLY A 145 19.34 0.26 0.22
C GLY A 145 17.99 -0.38 -0.12
N GLY A 146 16.99 0.44 -0.44
CA GLY A 146 15.64 -0.05 -0.71
C GLY A 146 14.59 1.06 -0.83
N ILE A 147 13.33 0.64 -0.95
CA ILE A 147 12.18 1.55 -0.99
C ILE A 147 11.57 1.62 0.41
N TYR A 148 11.49 2.83 0.95
CA TYR A 148 10.97 3.13 2.28
C TYR A 148 9.69 3.95 2.17
N GLN A 149 8.71 3.62 3.02
CA GLN A 149 7.47 4.38 3.12
C GLN A 149 7.58 5.39 4.26
N PHE A 150 7.33 6.66 3.95
CA PHE A 150 7.30 7.74 4.93
C PHE A 150 5.91 8.34 5.01
N SER A 151 5.53 8.76 6.21
CA SER A 151 4.30 9.50 6.48
C SER A 151 4.54 10.46 7.65
N ALA A 152 4.05 11.69 7.53
CA ALA A 152 4.04 12.65 8.62
C ALA A 152 2.72 13.44 8.61
N ASN A 153 2.14 13.60 9.80
CA ASN A 153 1.00 14.46 10.05
C ASN A 153 1.48 15.66 10.86
N ILE A 154 1.38 16.86 10.29
CA ILE A 154 1.79 18.11 10.94
C ILE A 154 0.57 18.91 11.30
N HIS A 155 0.38 19.15 12.60
CA HIS A 155 -0.65 20.05 13.11
C HIS A 155 -0.09 21.47 13.19
N LEU A 156 -0.75 22.40 12.52
CA LEU A 156 -0.33 23.79 12.41
C LEU A 156 -1.35 24.69 13.10
N ASP A 157 -0.92 25.44 14.12
CA ASP A 157 -1.68 26.54 14.73
C ASP A 157 -1.26 27.86 14.07
N HIS A 158 -2.18 28.48 13.32
CA HIS A 158 -1.96 29.77 12.66
C HIS A 158 -2.80 30.90 13.26
N SER A 159 -3.28 30.73 14.49
CA SER A 159 -4.13 31.71 15.18
C SER A 159 -3.45 33.05 15.40
N GLU A 160 -2.22 33.04 15.90
CA GLU A 160 -1.43 34.27 16.09
C GLU A 160 -1.22 35.00 14.76
N LEU A 161 -0.89 34.23 13.72
CA LEU A 161 -0.68 34.74 12.38
C LEU A 161 -1.94 35.43 11.84
N LYS A 162 -3.10 34.77 11.94
CA LYS A 162 -4.40 35.34 11.55
C LYS A 162 -4.77 36.60 12.31
N SER A 163 -4.46 36.64 13.60
CA SER A 163 -4.83 37.78 14.46
C SER A 163 -3.98 39.02 14.18
N LYS A 164 -2.69 38.84 13.88
CA LYS A 164 -1.72 39.93 13.69
C LYS A 164 -1.65 40.41 12.24
N VAL A 165 -1.92 39.54 11.26
CA VAL A 165 -1.78 39.86 9.84
C VAL A 165 -2.87 39.19 9.01
N GLN A 166 -3.46 39.94 8.09
CA GLN A 166 -4.41 39.37 7.11
C GLN A 166 -3.68 38.40 6.18
N LEU A 167 -4.05 37.12 6.26
CA LEU A 167 -3.57 36.09 5.36
C LEU A 167 -4.07 36.33 3.94
N ARG A 168 -3.18 36.20 2.96
CA ARG A 168 -3.53 36.32 1.55
C ARG A 168 -3.93 34.96 1.01
N PRO A 169 -4.79 34.89 -0.03
CA PRO A 169 -5.20 33.64 -0.68
C PRO A 169 -4.07 32.78 -1.29
N ARG A 170 -2.83 33.28 -1.30
CA ARG A 170 -1.64 32.58 -1.80
C ARG A 170 -0.65 32.21 -0.71
N ASP A 171 -0.90 32.63 0.52
CA ASP A 171 -0.03 32.29 1.64
C ASP A 171 -0.21 30.79 1.92
N ASN A 172 0.89 30.05 1.77
CA ASN A 172 0.91 28.61 1.87
C ASN A 172 2.04 28.15 2.78
N VAL A 173 1.91 26.93 3.26
CA VAL A 173 2.94 26.18 3.94
C VAL A 173 3.35 25.01 3.06
N ARG A 174 4.66 24.80 2.95
CA ARG A 174 5.24 23.65 2.25
C ARG A 174 5.82 22.72 3.30
N VAL A 175 5.41 21.46 3.27
CA VAL A 175 5.89 20.41 4.17
C VAL A 175 6.66 19.40 3.33
N LEU A 176 7.90 19.12 3.73
CA LEU A 176 8.80 18.25 2.98
C LEU A 176 9.42 17.16 3.85
N ILE A 177 9.64 15.97 3.27
CA ILE A 177 10.54 14.94 3.79
C ILE A 177 11.67 14.81 2.78
N CYS A 178 12.90 15.14 3.18
CA CYS A 178 14.01 15.34 2.26
C CYS A 178 15.13 14.33 2.47
N ILE A 179 15.78 13.97 1.37
CA ILE A 179 17.04 13.22 1.39
C ILE A 179 18.16 14.25 1.58
N GLU A 180 19.05 14.02 2.56
CA GLU A 180 20.25 14.85 2.81
C GLU A 180 19.98 16.36 2.98
N SER A 181 18.78 16.74 3.42
CA SER A 181 18.32 18.15 3.46
C SER A 181 18.31 18.87 2.10
N LEU A 182 18.41 18.14 0.99
CA LEU A 182 18.34 18.68 -0.37
C LEU A 182 16.88 18.78 -0.86
N CYS A 183 16.10 19.61 -0.18
CA CYS A 183 14.65 19.77 -0.44
C CYS A 183 14.30 20.51 -1.74
N HIS A 184 15.28 20.98 -2.51
CA HIS A 184 15.07 21.80 -3.71
C HIS A 184 15.30 21.06 -5.03
N THR A 185 15.82 19.83 -4.97
CA THR A 185 16.27 19.07 -6.15
C THR A 185 15.29 17.97 -6.58
N HIS A 186 13.99 18.11 -6.27
CA HIS A 186 12.96 17.07 -6.49
C HIS A 186 13.24 15.72 -5.80
N THR A 187 14.18 15.70 -4.84
CA THR A 187 14.56 14.53 -4.03
C THR A 187 13.89 14.60 -2.66
N SER A 188 12.58 14.85 -2.65
CA SER A 188 11.79 14.99 -1.44
C SER A 188 10.33 14.62 -1.68
N LEU A 189 9.65 14.11 -0.64
CA LEU A 189 8.19 14.11 -0.60
C LEU A 189 7.73 15.51 -0.23
N GLU A 190 6.79 16.08 -0.97
CA GLU A 190 6.33 17.45 -0.78
C GLU A 190 4.80 17.54 -0.80
N VAL A 191 4.25 18.33 0.11
CA VAL A 191 2.85 18.77 0.07
C VAL A 191 2.79 20.27 0.34
N ILE A 192 1.96 20.97 -0.45
CA ILE A 192 1.67 22.40 -0.28
C ILE A 192 0.24 22.55 0.21
N ALA A 193 0.05 23.29 1.29
CA ALA A 193 -1.26 23.58 1.86
C ALA A 193 -1.47 25.10 2.02
N GLY A 194 -2.68 25.57 1.73
CA GLY A 194 -3.06 26.97 1.96
C GLY A 194 -3.28 27.28 3.44
N LEU A 195 -2.97 28.51 3.86
CA LEU A 195 -3.15 28.98 5.24
C LEU A 195 -4.55 29.59 5.50
N GLU A 196 -5.38 29.68 4.48
CA GLU A 196 -6.74 30.26 4.54
C GLU A 196 -7.75 29.42 5.31
N SER A 197 -7.37 28.23 5.82
CA SER A 197 -8.23 27.37 6.64
C SER A 197 -8.91 28.15 7.75
N ASN A 198 -10.24 28.06 7.88
CA ASN A 198 -11.03 28.76 8.91
C ASN A 198 -10.76 28.23 10.33
N SER A 199 -10.27 27.01 10.46
CA SER A 199 -9.92 26.42 11.74
C SER A 199 -8.76 27.16 12.41
N ARG A 200 -8.69 27.09 13.74
CA ARG A 200 -7.53 27.57 14.51
C ARG A 200 -6.29 26.72 14.23
N ILE A 201 -6.51 25.40 14.21
CA ILE A 201 -5.49 24.39 13.94
C ILE A 201 -5.96 23.58 12.74
N PHE A 202 -5.06 23.32 11.80
CA PHE A 202 -5.31 22.40 10.68
C PHE A 202 -4.15 21.42 10.53
N THR A 203 -4.38 20.33 9.80
CA THR A 203 -3.40 19.25 9.64
C THR A 203 -2.96 19.14 8.19
N VAL A 204 -1.65 19.06 7.97
CA VAL A 204 -1.05 18.74 6.67
C VAL A 204 -0.48 17.33 6.76
N CYS A 205 -0.87 16.46 5.83
CA CYS A 205 -0.35 15.10 5.73
C CYS A 205 0.57 15.02 4.50
N VAL A 206 1.80 14.55 4.72
CA VAL A 206 2.73 14.16 3.66
C VAL A 206 2.95 12.66 3.76
N GLN A 207 2.83 11.95 2.65
CA GLN A 207 3.05 10.51 2.58
C GLN A 207 3.58 10.11 1.21
N GLY A 208 4.40 9.07 1.17
CA GLY A 208 4.93 8.56 -0.09
C GLY A 208 6.05 7.55 0.11
N LEU A 209 6.65 7.17 -1.01
CA LEU A 209 7.75 6.23 -1.07
C LEU A 209 9.03 6.97 -1.47
N LEU A 210 10.14 6.66 -0.80
CA LEU A 210 11.47 7.15 -1.13
C LEU A 210 12.41 5.97 -1.33
N GLN A 211 13.18 5.98 -2.42
CA GLN A 211 14.29 5.06 -2.60
C GLN A 211 15.52 5.63 -1.89
N LEU A 212 16.08 4.87 -0.95
CA LEU A 212 17.27 5.23 -0.18
C LEU A 212 18.39 4.22 -0.48
N GLN A 213 19.64 4.67 -0.37
CA GLN A 213 20.83 3.86 -0.62
C GLN A 213 21.80 3.97 0.56
#